data_AF-A0A3N5L550-F1
#
_entry.id   AF-A0A3N5L550-F1
#
_cell.length_a   1.000
_cell.length_b   1.000
_cell.length_c   1.000
_cell.angle_alpha   90.00
_cell.angle_beta   90.00
_cell.angle_gamma   90.00
#
_symmetry.space_group_name_H-M   'P 1'
#
loop_
_entity.id
_entity.type
_entity.pdbx_description
1 polymer ?
#
loop_
_entity_poly.entity_id
_entity_poly.type
_entity_poly.pdbx_seq_one_letter_code
_entity_poly.pdbx_strand_id
1 'polypeptide(L)' 'ARERVPTAELGARQRAEGFPVSNFGDGRYVTWGGGVPLVLDGEVVGAIGVSGLPEHEDVALATMAASLLHV' A
#
# COMPACT_ATOMS: atom_id res chain seq x y z
N ALA A 1 1.78 3.30 -4.65
CA ALA A 1 2.16 4.18 -5.78
C ALA A 1 0.97 5.02 -6.23
N ARG A 2 -0.06 4.46 -6.89
CA ARG A 2 -1.21 5.22 -7.44
C ARG A 2 -1.94 6.07 -6.41
N GLU A 3 -2.39 5.45 -5.32
CA GLU A 3 -3.12 6.15 -4.24
C GLU A 3 -2.20 6.93 -3.28
N ARG A 4 -0.87 6.84 -3.47
CA ARG A 4 0.14 7.51 -2.63
C ARG A 4 0.03 7.22 -1.11
N VAL A 5 -0.69 6.18 -0.72
CA VAL A 5 -0.83 5.71 0.67
C VAL A 5 -0.51 4.21 0.76
N PRO A 6 -0.18 3.69 1.96
CA PRO A 6 -0.10 2.24 2.19
C PRO A 6 -1.43 1.53 1.88
N THR A 7 -1.36 0.29 1.40
CA THR A 7 -2.59 -0.47 1.04
C THR A 7 -3.45 -0.79 2.26
N ALA A 8 -2.83 -0.99 3.43
CA ALA A 8 -3.53 -1.15 4.71
C ALA A 8 -4.35 0.09 5.08
N GLU A 9 -3.80 1.28 4.86
CA GLU A 9 -4.48 2.55 5.10
C GLU A 9 -5.63 2.75 4.11
N LEU A 10 -5.40 2.47 2.83
CA LEU A 10 -6.46 2.51 1.81
C LEU A 10 -7.64 1.60 2.18
N GLY A 11 -7.37 0.37 2.63
CA GLY A 11 -8.40 -0.55 3.08
C GLY A 11 -9.12 -0.09 4.35
N ALA A 12 -8.42 0.54 5.29
CA ALA A 12 -9.04 1.13 6.47
C ALA A 12 -10.01 2.26 6.09
N ARG A 13 -9.61 3.17 5.20
CA ARG A 13 -10.46 4.26 4.68
C ARG A 13 -11.68 3.71 3.94
N GLN A 14 -11.48 2.75 3.03
CA GLN A 14 -12.55 2.06 2.30
C GLN A 14 -13.63 1.52 3.25
N ARG A 15 -13.23 0.85 4.34
CA ARG A 15 -14.15 0.29 5.34
C ARG A 15 -14.86 1.37 6.14
N ALA A 16 -14.16 2.43 6.53
CA ALA A 16 -14.73 3.53 7.30
C ALA A 16 -15.74 4.36 6.49
N GLU A 17 -15.46 4.59 5.21
CA GLU A 17 -16.26 5.43 4.31
C GLU A 17 -17.37 4.64 3.59
N GLY A 18 -17.32 3.31 3.63
CA GLY A 18 -18.31 2.45 2.96
C GLY A 18 -18.25 2.52 1.43
N PHE A 19 -17.13 2.97 0.87
CA PHE A 19 -16.95 3.12 -0.57
C PHE A 19 -15.91 2.12 -1.10
N PRO A 20 -16.34 1.03 -1.80
CA PRO A 20 -15.42 0.03 -2.31
C PRO A 20 -14.48 0.58 -3.39
N VAL A 21 -13.19 0.23 -3.30
CA VAL A 21 -12.21 0.59 -4.34
C VAL A 21 -12.55 -0.04 -5.71
N SER A 22 -13.33 -1.11 -5.74
CA SER A 22 -13.85 -1.72 -6.98
C SER A 22 -14.73 -0.77 -7.78
N ASN A 23 -15.30 0.26 -7.17
CA ASN A 23 -16.11 1.27 -7.86
C ASN A 23 -15.29 2.09 -8.87
N PHE A 24 -13.96 2.12 -8.74
CA PHE A 24 -13.07 2.81 -9.68
C PHE A 24 -12.75 1.98 -10.95
N GLY A 25 -13.28 0.76 -11.08
CA GLY A 25 -13.24 -0.02 -12.32
C GLY A 25 -11.90 -0.70 -12.64
N ASP A 26 -10.87 -0.56 -11.81
CA ASP A 26 -9.61 -1.28 -11.96
C ASP A 26 -9.51 -2.43 -10.95
N GLY A 27 -9.63 -3.67 -11.45
CA GLY A 27 -9.51 -4.89 -10.65
C GLY A 27 -8.12 -5.14 -10.05
N ARG A 28 -7.12 -4.31 -10.36
CA ARG A 28 -5.78 -4.38 -9.77
C ARG A 28 -5.67 -3.64 -8.45
N TYR A 29 -6.70 -2.90 -8.02
CA TYR A 29 -6.71 -2.32 -6.68
C TYR A 29 -6.78 -3.40 -5.62
N VAL A 30 -5.90 -3.26 -4.62
CA VAL A 30 -5.80 -4.15 -3.48
C VAL A 30 -5.90 -3.31 -2.21
N THR A 31 -6.75 -3.74 -1.27
CA THR A 31 -6.97 -3.09 0.04
C THR A 31 -6.56 -3.95 1.24
N TRP A 32 -5.81 -5.01 0.96
CA TRP A 32 -5.06 -5.78 1.96
C TRP A 32 -3.70 -5.13 2.20
N GLY A 33 -3.22 -5.11 3.44
CA GLY A 33 -1.89 -4.67 3.81
C GLY A 33 -0.78 -5.45 3.10
N GLY A 34 0.39 -4.82 2.97
CA GLY A 34 1.56 -5.37 2.28
C GLY A 34 2.16 -4.44 1.23
N GLY A 35 1.48 -3.36 0.86
CA GLY A 35 1.98 -2.33 -0.04
C GLY A 35 2.34 -1.02 0.65
N VAL A 36 3.53 -0.47 0.39
CA VAL A 36 4.03 0.80 0.96
C VAL A 36 4.60 1.69 -0.16
N PRO A 37 4.23 2.99 -0.24
CA PRO A 37 4.81 3.91 -1.21
C PRO A 37 6.28 4.23 -0.90
N LEU A 38 7.07 4.47 -1.95
CA LEU A 38 8.43 5.01 -1.83
C LEU A 38 8.39 6.50 -2.14
N VAL A 39 9.00 7.34 -1.30
CA VAL A 39 8.90 8.80 -1.36
C VAL A 39 10.29 9.44 -1.38
N LEU A 40 10.65 10.07 -2.50
CA LEU A 40 11.90 10.80 -2.70
C LEU A 40 11.62 12.28 -2.85
N ASP A 41 12.25 13.11 -2.01
CA ASP A 41 12.07 14.56 -2.01
C ASP A 41 10.59 14.99 -1.99
N GLY A 42 9.75 14.23 -1.29
CA GLY A 42 8.31 14.46 -1.18
C GLY A 42 7.46 13.91 -2.33
N GLU A 43 8.06 13.30 -3.37
CA GLU A 43 7.33 12.72 -4.50
C GLU A 43 7.28 11.18 -4.42
N VAL A 44 6.14 10.60 -4.77
CA VAL A 44 5.99 9.14 -4.82
C VAL A 44 6.63 8.59 -6.09
N VAL A 45 7.83 8.02 -5.95
CA VAL A 45 8.61 7.45 -7.07
C VAL A 45 8.28 5.99 -7.36
N GLY A 46 7.55 5.32 -6.46
CA GLY A 46 7.22 3.91 -6.60
C GLY A 46 6.48 3.33 -5.40
N ALA A 47 6.56 2.00 -5.26
CA ALA A 47 6.07 1.28 -4.11
C ALA A 47 6.73 -0.10 -4.01
N ILE A 48 6.76 -0.65 -2.80
CA ILE A 48 7.08 -2.04 -2.53
C ILE A 48 5.78 -2.76 -2.19
N GLY A 49 5.63 -4.00 -2.68
CA GLY A 49 4.55 -4.91 -2.33
C GLY A 49 5.12 -6.25 -1.86
N VAL A 50 4.68 -6.71 -0.70
CA VAL A 50 4.95 -8.06 -0.16
C VAL A 50 3.61 -8.78 -0.01
N SER A 51 3.60 -10.08 -0.30
CA SER A 51 2.40 -10.91 -0.22
C SER A 51 2.80 -12.37 0.04
N GLY A 52 2.03 -13.04 0.90
CA GLY A 52 2.12 -14.48 1.12
C GLY A 52 2.17 -14.89 2.59
N LEU A 53 2.24 -13.93 3.51
CA LEU A 53 2.25 -14.15 4.96
C LEU A 53 0.96 -13.58 5.59
N PRO A 54 0.75 -13.72 6.91
CA PRO A 54 -0.22 -12.89 7.60
C PRO A 54 0.00 -11.40 7.30
N GLU A 55 -1.09 -10.65 7.11
CA GLU A 55 -1.06 -9.25 6.64
C GLU A 55 -0.07 -8.35 7.40
N HIS A 56 0.02 -8.51 8.72
CA HIS A 56 0.92 -7.73 9.56
C HIS A 56 2.41 -8.02 9.29
N GLU A 57 2.76 -9.26 8.89
CA GLU A 57 4.10 -9.64 8.49
C GLU A 57 4.45 -9.09 7.10
N ASP A 58 3.52 -9.16 6.15
CA ASP A 58 3.69 -8.56 4.82
C ASP A 58 3.91 -7.04 4.92
N VAL A 59 3.13 -6.35 5.78
CA VAL A 59 3.32 -4.92 6.07
C VAL A 59 4.69 -4.64 6.69
N ALA A 60 5.11 -5.45 7.66
CA ALA A 60 6.40 -5.28 8.33
C ALA A 60 7.57 -5.44 7.35
N LEU A 61 7.54 -6.46 6.49
CA LEU A 61 8.57 -6.69 5.48
C LEU A 61 8.59 -5.61 4.39
N ALA A 62 7.43 -5.17 3.91
CA ALA A 62 7.36 -4.09 2.93
C ALA A 62 7.91 -2.77 3.48
N THR A 63 7.60 -2.46 4.75
CA THR A 63 8.12 -1.27 5.44
C THR A 63 9.62 -1.36 5.66
N MET A 64 10.13 -2.53 6.10
CA MET A 64 11.55 -2.78 6.25
C MET A 64 12.29 -2.57 4.92
N ALA A 65 11.81 -3.19 3.84
CA ALA A 65 12.42 -3.05 2.52
C ALA A 65 12.43 -1.59 2.04
N ALA A 66 11.35 -0.83 2.30
CA ALA A 66 11.29 0.59 1.96
C ALA A 66 12.34 1.40 2.71
N SER A 67 12.56 1.11 3.99
CA SER A 67 13.56 1.80 4.82
C SER A 67 15.03 1.52 4.42
N LEU A 68 15.28 0.44 3.69
CA LEU A 68 16.61 0.08 3.19
C LEU A 68 16.96 0.78 1.87
N LEU A 69 15.97 1.33 1.18
CA LEU A 69 16.18 2.11 -0.03
C LEU A 69 16.47 3.56 0.39
N HIS A 70 17.60 4.10 -0.05
CA HIS A 70 17.88 5.55 0.03
C HIS A 70 17.12 6.27 -1.09
N VAL A 71 15.80 6.14 -1.02
CA VAL A 71 14.82 6.87 -1.82
C VAL A 71 14.12 7.87 -0.94
#